data_AF-A0A2G9R566-F1
#
_entry.id   AF-A0A2G9R566-F1
#
_cell.length_a   1.000
_cell.length_b   1.000
_cell.length_c   1.000
_cell.angle_alpha   90.00
_cell.angle_beta   90.00
_cell.angle_gamma   90.00
#
_symmetry.space_group_name_H-M   'P 1'
#
loop_
_entity.id
_entity.type
_entity.pdbx_description
1 polymer ?
#
loop_
_entity_poly.entity_id
_entity_poly.type
_entity_poly.pdbx_seq_one_letter_code
_entity_poly.pdbx_strand_id
1 'polypeptide(L)'
;MEDDLLEFDMVPTMAIEKVYVYKNTSIIQDEILAHRLGLIPIRADPRLFEYRNSDDAEGTEIDTLQFELNVKCTRNPRAAKDSSDPSELYLDHKVYTSHMKWLPQGNQSDLFHDIDPPRTVHSDILIAQLRPGQEIHVIMHCVKGVGKDHAKFSPVATASYRLLPEITLLHPIEGEMAERLQKCFSPGVIAVDDVNGKKVASVENARIDTCSREIFRHEDLKNLVRMERVRDYFICEYGVRCVLPYGDGPTAGIIIDEWNTRLIRG
;
A
#
# COMPACT_ATOMS: atom_id res chain seq x y z
N MET A 1 9.66 28.80 -7.04
CA MET A 1 8.65 27.91 -7.64
C MET A 1 9.26 26.51 -7.67
N GLU A 2 9.77 26.12 -6.52
CA GLU A 2 10.59 24.94 -6.25
C GLU A 2 10.10 24.50 -4.86
N ASP A 3 9.79 23.22 -4.72
CA ASP A 3 9.37 22.52 -3.47
C ASP A 3 7.88 22.50 -3.08
N ASP A 4 6.94 22.49 -4.05
CA ASP A 4 5.51 22.15 -3.79
C ASP A 4 5.13 20.71 -4.21
N LEU A 5 6.12 19.83 -4.41
CA LEU A 5 5.84 18.39 -4.40
C LEU A 5 5.51 18.04 -2.95
N LEU A 6 4.26 17.68 -2.71
CA LEU A 6 3.84 17.11 -1.43
C LEU A 6 4.64 15.81 -1.25
N GLU A 7 5.73 15.90 -0.49
CA GLU A 7 6.60 14.77 -0.20
C GLU A 7 5.77 13.80 0.65
N PHE A 8 5.22 12.75 0.05
CA PHE A 8 4.63 11.62 0.80
C PHE A 8 5.62 11.09 1.87
N ASP A 9 6.90 11.35 1.65
CA ASP A 9 8.00 11.06 2.55
C ASP A 9 8.03 11.93 3.83
N MET A 10 7.27 13.03 3.90
CA MET A 10 7.13 13.88 5.10
C MET A 10 5.94 13.49 5.98
N VAL A 11 5.00 12.70 5.47
CA VAL A 11 3.81 12.30 6.23
C VAL A 11 4.20 11.24 7.27
N PRO A 12 4.03 11.50 8.59
CA PRO A 12 4.51 10.59 9.61
C PRO A 12 3.61 9.37 9.78
N THR A 13 4.21 8.23 10.11
CA THR A 13 3.50 6.99 10.48
C THR A 13 4.17 6.30 11.66
N MET A 14 3.48 5.30 12.22
CA MET A 14 4.02 4.43 13.26
C MET A 14 4.59 3.15 12.64
N ALA A 15 5.85 2.85 12.90
CA ALA A 15 6.50 1.61 12.46
C ALA A 15 7.47 1.07 13.52
N ILE A 16 7.82 -0.22 13.41
CA ILE A 16 8.75 -0.89 14.32
C ILE A 16 10.18 -0.39 14.06
N GLU A 17 10.84 0.09 15.12
CA GLU A 17 12.23 0.58 15.08
C GLU A 17 13.18 -0.36 15.80
N LYS A 18 12.86 -0.73 17.05
CA LYS A 18 13.70 -1.62 17.85
C LYS A 18 13.01 -2.97 18.04
N VAL A 19 13.80 -4.03 17.90
CA VAL A 19 13.37 -5.40 18.15
C VAL A 19 14.32 -6.02 19.17
N TYR A 20 13.80 -6.32 20.35
CA TYR A 20 14.50 -7.00 21.43
C TYR A 20 14.25 -8.51 21.31
N VAL A 21 15.30 -9.24 20.97
CA VAL A 21 15.23 -10.70 20.80
C VAL A 21 15.58 -11.37 22.12
N TYR A 22 14.60 -12.05 22.74
CA TYR A 22 14.83 -12.88 23.91
C TYR A 22 15.28 -14.28 23.51
N LYS A 23 14.61 -14.82 22.48
CA LYS A 23 14.91 -16.13 21.96
C LYS A 23 14.52 -16.24 20.50
N ASN A 24 15.48 -16.59 19.65
CA ASN A 24 15.22 -16.99 18.28
C ASN A 24 16.00 -18.28 18.00
N THR A 25 15.28 -19.39 17.89
CA THR A 25 15.85 -20.69 17.46
C THR A 25 15.36 -21.10 16.07
N SER A 26 14.75 -20.14 15.34
CA SER A 26 14.31 -20.34 13.97
C SER A 26 15.50 -20.38 13.00
N ILE A 27 15.20 -20.68 11.74
CA ILE A 27 16.20 -20.67 10.65
C ILE A 27 16.52 -19.23 10.21
N ILE A 28 15.60 -18.28 10.45
CA ILE A 28 15.76 -16.89 10.05
C ILE A 28 16.68 -16.19 11.06
N GLN A 29 17.69 -15.51 10.55
CA GLN A 29 18.62 -14.71 11.35
C GLN A 29 17.91 -13.52 12.01
N ASP A 30 18.43 -13.07 13.14
CA ASP A 30 17.82 -12.00 13.96
C ASP A 30 17.67 -10.70 13.19
N GLU A 31 18.69 -10.30 12.42
CA GLU A 31 18.67 -9.08 11.61
C GLU A 31 17.63 -9.13 10.48
N ILE A 32 17.46 -10.30 9.86
CA ILE A 32 16.47 -10.50 8.80
C ILE A 32 15.06 -10.53 9.39
N LEU A 33 14.89 -11.16 10.55
CA LEU A 33 13.62 -11.15 11.28
C LEU A 33 13.23 -9.72 11.67
N ALA A 34 14.15 -8.95 12.26
CA ALA A 34 13.92 -7.56 12.65
C ALA A 34 13.58 -6.67 11.45
N HIS A 35 14.28 -6.83 10.32
CA HIS A 35 13.99 -6.08 9.10
C HIS A 35 12.58 -6.38 8.57
N ARG A 36 12.16 -7.66 8.57
CA ARG A 36 10.80 -8.04 8.16
C ARG A 36 9.75 -7.46 9.11
N LEU A 37 10.01 -7.48 10.41
CA LEU A 37 9.12 -6.91 11.41
C LEU A 37 8.98 -5.38 11.23
N GLY A 38 10.07 -4.68 10.91
CA GLY A 38 10.09 -3.25 10.60
C GLY A 38 9.19 -2.83 9.44
N LEU A 39 8.94 -3.73 8.48
CA LEU A 39 8.11 -3.46 7.30
C LEU A 39 6.62 -3.75 7.50
N ILE A 40 6.23 -4.29 8.65
CA ILE A 40 4.81 -4.57 8.96
C ILE A 40 4.12 -3.24 9.26
N PRO A 41 3.08 -2.86 8.50
CA PRO A 41 2.33 -1.65 8.79
C PRO A 41 1.53 -1.80 10.09
N ILE A 42 1.70 -0.85 11.00
CA ILE A 42 0.98 -0.79 12.27
C ILE A 42 -0.22 0.15 12.12
N ARG A 43 -1.38 -0.30 12.58
CA ARG A 43 -2.58 0.50 12.73
C ARG A 43 -2.51 1.22 14.07
N ALA A 44 -1.98 2.44 14.03
CA ALA A 44 -1.99 3.39 15.13
C ALA A 44 -2.01 4.81 14.55
N ASP A 45 -2.76 5.72 15.16
CA ASP A 45 -2.83 7.11 14.70
C ASP A 45 -1.55 7.85 15.14
N PRO A 46 -0.66 8.26 14.21
CA PRO A 46 0.61 8.91 14.54
C PRO A 46 0.42 10.29 15.18
N ARG A 47 -0.78 10.87 15.17
CA ARG A 47 -1.07 12.16 15.81
C ARG A 47 -1.19 12.07 17.33
N LEU A 48 -1.47 10.88 17.85
CA LEU A 48 -1.56 10.62 19.29
C LEU A 48 -0.19 10.43 19.94
N PHE A 49 0.87 10.35 19.13
CA PHE A 49 2.24 10.10 19.59
C PHE A 49 3.16 11.26 19.26
N GLU A 50 4.11 11.49 20.16
CA GLU A 50 5.21 12.43 19.96
C GLU A 50 6.39 11.74 19.26
N TYR A 51 7.32 12.55 18.74
CA TYR A 51 8.58 12.02 18.22
C TYR A 51 9.48 11.66 19.40
N ARG A 52 10.10 10.49 19.29
CA ARG A 52 11.04 10.02 20.31
C ARG A 52 12.36 10.80 20.21
N ASN A 53 12.89 11.22 21.36
CA ASN A 53 14.22 11.82 21.43
C ASN A 53 15.30 10.75 21.18
N SER A 54 16.41 11.15 20.55
CA SER A 54 17.52 10.25 20.21
C SER A 54 18.17 9.57 21.41
N ASP A 55 18.08 10.20 22.58
CA ASP A 55 18.81 9.79 23.79
C ASP A 55 18.01 8.83 24.68
N ASP A 56 16.71 8.67 24.43
CA ASP A 56 15.81 7.86 25.26
C ASP A 56 15.75 6.41 24.77
N ALA A 57 16.39 5.50 25.52
CA ALA A 57 16.53 4.08 25.14
C ALA A 57 15.31 3.20 25.48
N GLU A 58 14.51 3.55 26.49
CA GLU A 58 13.39 2.72 26.97
C GLU A 58 12.04 3.10 26.33
N GLY A 59 11.86 4.36 25.94
CA GLY A 59 10.58 4.87 25.41
C GLY A 59 9.56 5.08 26.52
N THR A 60 8.60 5.96 26.28
CA THR A 60 7.53 6.34 27.22
C THR A 60 6.16 6.03 26.63
N GLU A 61 5.11 6.11 27.45
CA GLU A 61 3.73 5.86 26.99
C GLU A 61 3.24 6.86 25.93
N ILE A 62 3.92 7.99 25.73
CA ILE A 62 3.54 9.03 24.76
C ILE A 62 4.28 8.90 23.42
N ASP A 63 5.41 8.19 23.37
CA ASP A 63 6.28 8.12 22.19
C ASP A 63 6.38 6.72 21.58
N THR A 64 6.07 5.67 22.34
CA THR A 64 6.34 4.28 21.96
C THR A 64 5.11 3.39 22.13
N LEU A 65 4.93 2.48 21.16
CA LEU A 65 4.02 1.34 21.27
C LEU A 65 4.81 0.05 21.36
N GLN A 66 4.38 -0.87 22.22
CA GLN A 66 5.06 -2.15 22.41
C GLN A 66 4.22 -3.32 21.88
N PHE A 67 4.86 -4.21 21.13
CA PHE A 67 4.26 -5.47 20.70
C PHE A 67 5.12 -6.66 21.14
N GLU A 68 4.49 -7.78 21.45
CA GLU A 68 5.14 -9.05 21.74
C GLU A 68 4.76 -10.08 20.69
N LEU A 69 5.76 -10.83 20.21
CA LEU A 69 5.59 -12.01 19.40
C LEU A 69 6.24 -13.19 20.12
N ASN A 70 5.42 -14.11 20.59
CA ASN A 70 5.86 -15.31 21.31
C ASN A 70 5.17 -16.54 20.72
N VAL A 71 5.91 -17.30 19.90
CA VAL A 71 5.40 -18.46 19.16
C VAL A 71 6.35 -19.63 19.29
N LYS A 72 5.81 -20.80 19.61
CA LYS A 72 6.55 -22.06 19.74
C LYS A 72 5.93 -23.14 18.87
N CYS A 73 6.70 -23.69 17.95
CA CYS A 73 6.20 -24.76 17.08
C CYS A 73 6.28 -26.12 17.78
N THR A 74 5.17 -26.85 17.75
CA THR A 74 5.08 -28.21 18.29
C THR A 74 4.50 -29.19 17.26
N ARG A 75 4.79 -30.47 17.45
CA ARG A 75 4.22 -31.53 16.59
C ARG A 75 2.79 -31.82 17.02
N ASN A 76 1.88 -31.87 16.07
CA ASN A 76 0.48 -32.18 16.33
C ASN A 76 0.32 -33.69 16.65
N PRO A 77 -0.11 -34.07 17.86
CA PRO A 77 -0.29 -35.48 18.22
C PRO A 77 -1.51 -36.12 17.52
N ARG A 78 -2.43 -35.31 16.98
CA ARG A 78 -3.65 -35.77 16.30
C ARG A 78 -3.52 -35.87 14.78
N ALA A 79 -2.33 -35.61 14.23
CA ALA A 79 -2.12 -35.66 12.78
C ALA A 79 -2.32 -37.09 12.24
N ALA A 80 -2.92 -37.18 11.05
CA ALA A 80 -3.08 -38.46 10.37
C ALA A 80 -1.70 -39.03 10.00
N LYS A 81 -1.51 -40.35 10.17
CA LYS A 81 -0.20 -41.01 10.01
C LYS A 81 0.34 -40.96 8.57
N ASP A 82 -0.54 -40.71 7.61
CA ASP A 82 -0.33 -40.63 6.17
C ASP A 82 -0.34 -39.19 5.63
N SER A 83 -0.68 -38.20 6.46
CA SER A 83 -0.66 -36.79 6.05
C SER A 83 0.78 -36.33 5.77
N SER A 84 0.98 -35.73 4.59
CA SER A 84 2.26 -35.10 4.21
C SER A 84 2.24 -33.58 4.40
N ASP A 85 1.08 -33.01 4.72
CA ASP A 85 0.88 -31.57 4.80
C ASP A 85 1.44 -30.98 6.11
N PRO A 86 2.39 -30.03 6.05
CA PRO A 86 2.96 -29.41 7.25
C PRO A 86 1.93 -28.75 8.17
N SER A 87 0.82 -28.27 7.60
CA SER A 87 -0.28 -27.65 8.36
C SER A 87 -1.05 -28.63 9.24
N GLU A 88 -1.11 -29.91 8.86
CA GLU A 88 -1.75 -30.94 9.67
C GLU A 88 -0.76 -31.52 10.69
N LEU A 89 0.50 -31.68 10.27
CA LEU A 89 1.58 -32.28 11.04
C LEU A 89 2.07 -31.39 12.20
N TYR A 90 2.03 -30.06 12.04
CA TYR A 90 2.68 -29.13 12.96
C TYR A 90 1.74 -27.98 13.37
N LEU A 91 1.71 -27.72 14.67
CA LEU A 91 1.04 -26.55 15.25
C LEU A 91 2.00 -25.37 15.22
N ASP A 92 1.47 -24.20 14.86
CA ASP A 92 2.18 -22.91 14.83
C ASP A 92 3.48 -22.92 14.01
N HIS A 93 3.53 -23.75 12.97
CA HIS A 93 4.67 -23.82 12.04
C HIS A 93 4.76 -22.62 11.10
N LYS A 94 3.67 -21.84 10.95
CA LYS A 94 3.65 -20.56 10.23
C LYS A 94 3.39 -19.45 11.23
N VAL A 95 4.32 -18.52 11.32
CA VAL A 95 4.22 -17.34 12.18
C VAL A 95 3.67 -16.20 11.37
N TYR A 96 2.44 -15.77 11.69
CA TYR A 96 1.78 -14.65 11.04
C TYR A 96 1.78 -13.42 11.94
N THR A 97 1.46 -12.27 11.34
CA THR A 97 1.26 -11.01 12.07
C THR A 97 0.10 -11.05 13.07
N SER A 98 -0.88 -11.93 12.88
CA SER A 98 -1.94 -12.19 13.87
C SER A 98 -1.43 -12.65 15.24
N HIS A 99 -0.22 -13.21 15.32
CA HIS A 99 0.39 -13.63 16.58
C HIS A 99 1.02 -12.47 17.37
N MET A 100 1.11 -11.28 16.78
CA MET A 100 1.61 -10.09 17.45
C MET A 100 0.55 -9.56 18.42
N LYS A 101 0.91 -9.46 19.70
CA LYS A 101 0.05 -8.93 20.75
C LYS A 101 0.54 -7.55 21.15
N TRP A 102 -0.37 -6.58 21.20
CA TRP A 102 -0.06 -5.28 21.76
C TRP A 102 0.08 -5.38 23.28
N LEU A 103 1.14 -4.79 23.82
CA LEU A 103 1.39 -4.66 25.24
C LEU A 103 1.20 -3.17 25.62
N PRO A 104 0.07 -2.80 26.26
CA PRO A 104 -0.16 -1.42 26.68
C PRO A 104 0.85 -1.00 27.75
N GLN A 105 1.34 0.24 27.65
CA GLN A 105 2.21 0.86 28.65
C GLN A 105 1.48 2.00 29.36
N GLY A 106 1.63 2.10 30.69
CA GLY A 106 1.00 3.16 31.48
C GLY A 106 -0.52 3.24 31.28
N ASN A 107 -1.01 4.43 30.91
CA ASN A 107 -2.44 4.71 30.71
C ASN A 107 -2.94 4.44 29.27
N GLN A 108 -2.12 3.83 28.41
CA GLN A 108 -2.52 3.53 27.02
C GLN A 108 -3.69 2.54 26.96
N SER A 109 -3.84 1.65 27.93
CA SER A 109 -4.96 0.70 27.96
C SER A 109 -6.31 1.41 27.90
N ASP A 110 -6.44 2.49 28.66
CA ASP A 110 -7.71 3.21 28.81
C ASP A 110 -7.93 4.14 27.62
N LEU A 111 -6.88 4.81 27.14
CA LEU A 111 -6.94 5.68 25.97
C LEU A 111 -7.40 4.95 24.71
N PHE A 112 -6.89 3.73 24.48
CA PHE A 112 -7.18 2.96 23.26
C PHE A 112 -8.36 2.01 23.39
N HIS A 113 -8.86 1.75 24.61
CA HIS A 113 -10.09 0.99 24.81
C HIS A 113 -11.29 1.68 24.14
N ASP A 114 -11.32 3.02 24.19
CA ASP A 114 -12.45 3.81 23.72
C ASP A 114 -12.35 4.23 22.23
N ILE A 115 -11.15 4.17 21.64
CA ILE A 115 -10.88 4.64 20.27
C ILE A 115 -10.73 3.48 19.29
N ASP A 116 -9.65 2.71 19.44
CA ASP A 116 -9.32 1.50 18.67
C ASP A 116 -7.95 0.98 19.15
N PRO A 117 -7.81 -0.28 19.58
CA PRO A 117 -6.52 -0.80 20.04
C PRO A 117 -5.49 -0.91 18.90
N PRO A 118 -4.22 -0.53 19.15
CA PRO A 118 -3.14 -0.73 18.21
C PRO A 118 -3.00 -2.19 17.78
N ARG A 119 -2.95 -2.42 16.46
CA ARG A 119 -2.78 -3.75 15.86
C ARG A 119 -2.02 -3.67 14.55
N THR A 120 -1.69 -4.82 13.95
CA THR A 120 -1.18 -4.83 12.57
C THR A 120 -2.32 -4.54 11.59
N VAL A 121 -2.03 -3.87 10.46
CA VAL A 121 -3.05 -3.58 9.44
C VAL A 121 -3.55 -4.87 8.79
N HIS A 122 -2.61 -5.74 8.45
CA HIS A 122 -2.88 -7.07 7.89
C HIS A 122 -2.50 -8.14 8.91
N SER A 123 -3.37 -9.12 9.10
CA SER A 123 -3.21 -10.21 10.08
C SER A 123 -2.60 -11.49 9.48
N ASP A 124 -2.43 -11.54 8.17
CA ASP A 124 -2.05 -12.70 7.38
C ASP A 124 -0.64 -12.60 6.76
N ILE A 125 0.13 -11.56 7.11
CA ILE A 125 1.50 -11.42 6.65
C ILE A 125 2.34 -12.52 7.32
N LEU A 126 2.94 -13.39 6.50
CA LEU A 126 3.85 -14.42 6.98
C LEU A 126 5.20 -13.78 7.40
N ILE A 127 5.59 -13.96 8.65
CA ILE A 127 6.84 -13.46 9.21
C ILE A 127 7.92 -14.53 9.09
N ALA A 128 7.66 -15.72 9.62
CA ALA A 128 8.60 -16.82 9.69
C ALA A 128 7.91 -18.18 9.53
N GLN A 129 8.69 -19.19 9.16
CA GLN A 129 8.27 -20.59 9.21
C GLN A 129 9.16 -21.35 10.18
N LEU A 130 8.54 -22.16 11.03
CA LEU A 130 9.18 -22.92 12.09
C LEU A 130 9.09 -24.43 11.83
N ARG A 131 9.90 -25.17 12.57
CA ARG A 131 9.81 -26.62 12.75
C ARG A 131 9.68 -26.97 14.22
N PRO A 132 9.17 -28.16 14.56
CA PRO A 132 8.95 -28.55 15.95
C PRO A 132 10.21 -28.40 16.80
N GLY A 133 10.07 -27.73 17.95
CA GLY A 133 11.18 -27.42 18.86
C GLY A 133 11.80 -26.04 18.66
N GLN A 134 11.46 -25.34 17.57
CA GLN A 134 11.85 -23.95 17.36
C GLN A 134 10.84 -22.99 18.00
N GLU A 135 11.35 -21.85 18.47
CA GLU A 135 10.55 -20.78 19.05
C GLU A 135 11.13 -19.40 18.71
N ILE A 136 10.23 -18.43 18.65
CA ILE A 136 10.52 -17.01 18.48
C ILE A 136 9.85 -16.27 19.63
N HIS A 137 10.64 -15.56 20.41
CA HIS A 137 10.19 -14.63 21.44
C HIS A 137 10.92 -13.30 21.26
N VAL A 138 10.17 -12.31 20.79
CA VAL A 138 10.68 -10.96 20.54
C VAL A 138 9.70 -9.92 21.07
N ILE A 139 10.24 -8.80 21.51
CA ILE A 139 9.50 -7.60 21.88
C ILE A 139 9.89 -6.48 20.92
N MET A 140 8.91 -5.79 20.38
CA MET A 140 9.07 -4.76 19.37
C MET A 140 8.63 -3.42 19.94
N HIS A 141 9.38 -2.37 19.66
CA HIS A 141 9.03 -0.98 19.95
C HIS A 141 8.74 -0.25 18.64
N CYS A 142 7.54 0.29 18.52
CA CYS A 142 7.13 1.13 17.42
C CYS A 142 7.24 2.59 17.81
N VAL A 143 7.73 3.40 16.89
CA VAL A 143 7.91 4.85 17.07
C VAL A 143 7.30 5.59 15.89
N LYS A 144 7.09 6.89 16.08
CA LYS A 144 6.70 7.81 15.01
C LYS A 144 7.91 8.19 14.17
N GLY A 145 7.79 8.10 12.86
CA GLY A 145 8.84 8.48 11.91
C GLY A 145 8.28 8.91 10.56
N VAL A 146 9.16 9.42 9.69
CA VAL A 146 8.81 9.94 8.35
C VAL A 146 9.45 9.09 7.25
N GLY A 147 8.80 9.00 6.09
CA GLY A 147 9.27 8.20 4.95
C GLY A 147 10.66 8.59 4.43
N LYS A 148 11.04 9.87 4.58
CA LYS A 148 12.37 10.38 4.21
C LYS A 148 13.51 9.75 5.01
N ASP A 149 13.26 9.41 6.27
CA ASP A 149 14.25 8.73 7.10
C ASP A 149 14.36 7.25 6.72
N HIS A 150 13.23 6.59 6.52
CA HIS A 150 13.19 5.21 6.07
C HIS A 150 11.86 4.87 5.38
N ALA A 151 11.92 4.14 4.26
CA ALA A 151 10.75 3.74 3.46
C ALA A 151 9.69 2.90 4.22
N LYS A 152 10.01 2.41 5.42
CA LYS A 152 9.06 1.69 6.29
C LYS A 152 8.01 2.63 6.89
N PHE A 153 8.34 3.92 7.00
CA PHE A 153 7.43 4.96 7.48
C PHE A 153 6.59 5.57 6.35
N SER A 154 6.78 5.16 5.09
CA SER A 154 5.96 5.68 3.99
C SER A 154 4.50 5.19 4.14
N PRO A 155 3.51 6.10 4.21
CA PRO A 155 2.10 5.74 4.38
C PRO A 155 1.45 5.17 3.11
N VAL A 156 2.07 5.41 1.96
CA VAL A 156 1.55 5.03 0.65
C VAL A 156 2.32 3.81 0.11
N ALA A 157 1.60 2.93 -0.58
CA ALA A 157 2.19 1.87 -1.38
C ALA A 157 2.76 2.45 -2.67
N THR A 158 1.93 3.22 -3.40
CA THR A 158 2.31 3.99 -4.58
C THR A 158 1.45 5.23 -4.62
N ALA A 159 2.07 6.39 -4.78
CA ALA A 159 1.38 7.62 -5.15
C ALA A 159 1.92 8.07 -6.50
N SER A 160 1.03 8.20 -7.48
CA SER A 160 1.41 8.61 -8.82
C SER A 160 0.34 9.50 -9.43
N TYR A 161 0.73 10.19 -10.49
CA TYR A 161 -0.22 10.93 -11.31
C TYR A 161 0.07 10.66 -12.78
N ARG A 162 -0.96 10.82 -13.60
CA ARG A 162 -0.84 10.88 -15.05
C ARG A 162 -1.73 11.99 -15.60
N LEU A 163 -1.31 12.61 -16.68
CA LEU A 163 -2.14 13.59 -17.36
C LEU A 163 -3.29 12.89 -18.08
N LEU A 164 -4.44 13.56 -18.19
CA LEU A 164 -5.56 13.07 -18.98
C LEU A 164 -5.13 12.93 -20.45
N PRO A 165 -5.21 11.73 -21.04
CA PRO A 165 -5.00 11.56 -22.47
C PRO A 165 -6.07 12.33 -23.25
N GLU A 166 -5.64 13.04 -24.29
CA GLU A 166 -6.54 13.69 -25.23
C GLU A 166 -6.36 13.02 -26.59
N ILE A 167 -7.43 12.40 -27.09
CA ILE A 167 -7.43 11.70 -28.38
C ILE A 167 -8.37 12.47 -29.29
N THR A 168 -7.83 13.07 -30.35
CA THR A 168 -8.62 13.75 -31.38
C THR A 168 -8.57 12.95 -32.67
N LEU A 169 -9.73 12.60 -33.23
CA LEU A 169 -9.83 12.05 -34.59
C LEU A 169 -9.81 13.23 -35.58
N LEU A 170 -8.79 13.29 -36.44
CA LEU A 170 -8.63 14.38 -37.42
C LEU A 170 -9.59 14.23 -38.60
N HIS A 171 -9.96 12.99 -38.92
CA HIS A 171 -10.86 12.65 -40.02
C HIS A 171 -11.90 11.63 -39.55
N PRO A 172 -13.09 11.56 -40.20
CA PRO A 172 -14.07 10.51 -39.93
C PRO A 172 -13.49 9.14 -40.28
N ILE A 173 -13.49 8.21 -39.32
CA ILE A 173 -13.00 6.84 -39.51
C ILE A 173 -14.21 5.91 -39.55
N GLU A 174 -14.45 5.32 -40.72
CA GLU A 174 -15.62 4.48 -40.99
C GLU A 174 -15.25 3.03 -41.34
N GLY A 175 -16.21 2.11 -41.18
CA GLY A 175 -16.13 0.73 -41.66
C GLY A 175 -15.11 -0.13 -40.92
N GLU A 176 -14.35 -0.94 -41.66
CA GLU A 176 -13.34 -1.85 -41.09
C GLU A 176 -12.20 -1.10 -40.39
N MET A 177 -11.90 0.14 -40.83
CA MET A 177 -10.89 0.98 -40.17
C MET A 177 -11.32 1.37 -38.76
N ALA A 178 -12.63 1.57 -38.51
CA ALA A 178 -13.15 1.90 -37.19
C ALA A 178 -12.96 0.74 -36.20
N GLU A 179 -13.18 -0.49 -36.65
CA GLU A 179 -12.95 -1.69 -35.83
C GLU A 179 -11.46 -1.92 -35.56
N ARG A 180 -10.60 -1.67 -36.55
CA ARG A 180 -9.14 -1.73 -36.38
C ARG A 180 -8.67 -0.65 -35.41
N LEU A 181 -9.19 0.56 -35.52
CA LEU A 181 -8.91 1.66 -34.61
C LEU A 181 -9.27 1.29 -33.18
N GLN A 182 -10.47 0.73 -32.96
CA GLN A 182 -10.92 0.30 -31.64
C GLN A 182 -9.95 -0.71 -30.99
N LYS A 183 -9.38 -1.63 -31.78
CA LYS A 183 -8.39 -2.61 -31.29
C LYS A 183 -7.02 -2.01 -30.95
N CYS A 184 -6.69 -0.81 -31.45
CA CYS A 184 -5.44 -0.12 -31.15
C CYS A 184 -5.47 0.59 -29.77
N PHE A 185 -6.65 0.79 -29.19
CA PHE A 185 -6.82 1.48 -27.91
C PHE A 185 -7.29 0.52 -26.80
N SER A 186 -7.23 1.01 -25.56
CA SER A 186 -7.74 0.25 -24.41
C SER A 186 -9.27 0.04 -24.55
N PRO A 187 -9.82 -1.10 -24.10
CA PRO A 187 -11.26 -1.35 -24.18
C PRO A 187 -12.07 -0.22 -23.50
N GLY A 188 -13.08 0.30 -24.21
CA GLY A 188 -13.93 1.41 -23.73
C GLY A 188 -13.38 2.82 -23.99
N VAL A 189 -12.24 2.95 -24.68
CA VAL A 189 -11.72 4.27 -25.10
C VAL A 189 -12.40 4.75 -26.39
N ILE A 190 -12.48 3.86 -27.38
CA ILE A 190 -13.11 4.12 -28.69
C ILE A 190 -14.39 3.29 -28.79
N ALA A 191 -15.50 3.96 -29.01
CA ALA A 191 -16.78 3.35 -29.35
C ALA A 191 -16.91 3.28 -30.88
N VAL A 192 -17.62 2.26 -31.37
CA VAL A 192 -17.95 2.10 -32.78
C VAL A 192 -19.46 2.03 -32.88
N ASP A 193 -20.07 3.12 -33.33
CA ASP A 193 -21.51 3.28 -33.44
C ASP A 193 -21.97 3.01 -34.89
N ASP A 194 -23.15 2.42 -35.06
CA ASP A 194 -23.76 2.25 -36.38
C ASP A 194 -24.67 3.45 -36.69
N VAL A 195 -24.20 4.32 -37.58
CA VAL A 195 -24.94 5.49 -38.06
C VAL A 195 -25.27 5.29 -39.53
N ASN A 196 -26.55 5.16 -39.86
CA ASN A 196 -27.05 4.95 -41.22
C ASN A 196 -26.48 3.71 -41.93
N GLY A 197 -26.25 2.60 -41.20
CA GLY A 197 -25.70 1.36 -41.76
C GLY A 197 -24.19 1.40 -41.98
N LYS A 198 -23.51 2.40 -41.41
CA LYS A 198 -22.06 2.54 -41.42
C LYS A 198 -21.52 2.61 -40.00
N LYS A 199 -20.51 1.78 -39.73
CA LYS A 199 -19.74 1.79 -38.48
C LYS A 199 -18.85 3.03 -38.44
N VAL A 200 -19.02 3.90 -37.44
CA VAL A 200 -18.26 5.13 -37.25
C VAL A 200 -17.58 5.09 -35.89
N ALA A 201 -16.27 5.39 -35.84
CA ALA A 201 -15.55 5.47 -34.57
C ALA A 201 -15.72 6.84 -33.89
N SER A 202 -15.97 6.82 -32.58
CA SER A 202 -16.04 7.99 -31.71
C SER A 202 -15.18 7.77 -30.46
N VAL A 203 -14.65 8.86 -29.88
CA VAL A 203 -13.89 8.79 -28.62
C VAL A 203 -14.90 8.87 -27.48
N GLU A 204 -15.05 7.79 -26.71
CA GLU A 204 -16.01 7.71 -25.62
C GLU A 204 -15.36 8.16 -24.30
N ASN A 205 -14.28 7.48 -23.89
CA ASN A 205 -13.61 7.76 -22.62
C ASN A 205 -12.09 7.68 -22.72
N ALA A 206 -11.47 8.82 -23.04
CA ALA A 206 -10.01 8.93 -23.12
C ALA A 206 -9.30 8.73 -21.77
N ARG A 207 -10.00 8.84 -20.63
CA ARG A 207 -9.42 8.65 -19.29
C ARG A 207 -8.90 7.22 -19.09
N ILE A 208 -9.57 6.23 -19.66
CA ILE A 208 -9.23 4.81 -19.49
C ILE A 208 -7.95 4.46 -20.28
N ASP A 209 -7.58 5.28 -21.26
CA ASP A 209 -6.46 4.96 -22.14
C ASP A 209 -5.12 4.90 -21.39
N THR A 210 -4.35 3.87 -21.74
CA THR A 210 -2.99 3.63 -21.22
C THR A 210 -1.90 4.29 -22.06
N CYS A 211 -2.27 4.98 -23.14
CA CYS A 211 -1.35 5.62 -24.08
C CYS A 211 -0.31 4.66 -24.68
N SER A 212 -0.76 3.47 -25.10
CA SER A 212 0.09 2.42 -25.69
C SER A 212 0.83 2.86 -26.96
N ARG A 213 0.29 3.87 -27.68
CA ARG A 213 0.79 4.35 -28.98
C ARG A 213 0.77 3.29 -30.08
N GLU A 214 -0.01 2.22 -29.91
CA GLU A 214 -0.15 1.13 -30.89
C GLU A 214 -0.61 1.64 -32.26
N ILE A 215 -1.41 2.71 -32.27
CA ILE A 215 -1.89 3.39 -33.47
C ILE A 215 -0.79 3.76 -34.48
N PHE A 216 0.41 4.11 -33.99
CA PHE A 216 1.51 4.54 -34.86
C PHE A 216 2.20 3.39 -35.59
N ARG A 217 1.90 2.12 -35.24
CA ARG A 217 2.38 0.95 -35.97
C ARG A 217 1.62 0.71 -37.27
N HIS A 218 0.43 1.31 -37.39
CA HIS A 218 -0.43 1.19 -38.55
C HIS A 218 -0.25 2.41 -39.46
N GLU A 219 0.35 2.23 -40.63
CA GLU A 219 0.66 3.35 -41.55
C GLU A 219 -0.58 4.07 -42.08
N ASP A 220 -1.69 3.34 -42.17
CA ASP A 220 -3.00 3.83 -42.59
C ASP A 220 -3.70 4.68 -41.53
N LEU A 221 -3.44 4.40 -40.24
CA LEU A 221 -4.13 5.06 -39.13
C LEU A 221 -3.30 6.17 -38.45
N LYS A 222 -1.97 6.15 -38.60
CA LYS A 222 -1.05 7.07 -37.91
C LYS A 222 -1.35 8.57 -38.12
N ASN A 223 -1.87 8.93 -39.29
CA ASN A 223 -2.15 10.31 -39.67
C ASN A 223 -3.61 10.72 -39.39
N LEU A 224 -4.46 9.79 -38.94
CA LEU A 224 -5.89 10.05 -38.71
C LEU A 224 -6.19 10.44 -37.26
N VAL A 225 -5.24 10.20 -36.35
CA VAL A 225 -5.41 10.42 -34.91
C VAL A 225 -4.30 11.30 -34.38
N ARG A 226 -4.68 12.27 -33.56
CA ARG A 226 -3.77 13.07 -32.75
C ARG A 226 -3.89 12.65 -31.30
N MET A 227 -2.77 12.24 -30.70
CA MET A 227 -2.68 11.89 -29.28
C MET A 227 -1.91 12.96 -28.55
N GLU A 228 -2.58 13.67 -27.65
CA GLU A 228 -2.05 14.73 -26.80
C GLU A 228 -2.37 14.43 -25.33
N ARG A 229 -1.97 15.34 -24.45
CA ARG A 229 -2.27 15.29 -23.02
C ARG A 229 -2.69 16.68 -22.58
N VAL A 230 -3.79 16.76 -21.83
CA VAL A 230 -4.24 18.01 -21.23
C VAL A 230 -3.26 18.37 -20.12
N ARG A 231 -2.53 19.49 -20.27
CA ARG A 231 -1.44 19.87 -19.35
C ARG A 231 -1.92 20.16 -17.93
N ASP A 232 -3.11 20.73 -17.82
CA ASP A 232 -3.65 21.22 -16.55
C ASP A 232 -4.61 20.20 -15.90
N TYR A 233 -4.67 18.97 -16.42
CA TYR A 233 -5.55 17.92 -15.91
C TYR A 233 -4.73 16.72 -15.43
N PHE A 234 -4.62 16.59 -14.11
CA PHE A 234 -3.92 15.51 -13.43
C PHE A 234 -4.91 14.47 -12.90
N ILE A 235 -4.70 13.21 -13.26
CA ILE A 235 -5.38 12.06 -12.67
C ILE A 235 -4.42 11.46 -11.65
N CYS A 236 -4.73 11.65 -10.38
CA CYS A 236 -3.92 11.10 -9.29
C CYS A 236 -4.47 9.75 -8.84
N GLU A 237 -3.56 8.82 -8.56
CA GLU A 237 -3.86 7.48 -8.08
C GLU A 237 -3.01 7.21 -6.82
N TYR A 238 -3.67 6.76 -5.76
CA TYR A 238 -3.02 6.53 -4.47
C TYR A 238 -3.36 5.12 -3.97
N GLY A 239 -2.34 4.30 -3.75
CA GLY A 239 -2.44 3.07 -2.98
C GLY A 239 -2.05 3.36 -1.54
N VAL A 240 -2.96 3.13 -0.59
CA VAL A 240 -2.70 3.36 0.84
C VAL A 240 -2.18 2.08 1.48
N ARG A 241 -1.07 2.16 2.24
CA ARG A 241 -0.43 1.02 2.92
C ARG A 241 -0.83 0.93 4.39
N CYS A 242 -1.06 2.08 5.04
CA CYS A 242 -1.32 2.18 6.47
C CYS A 242 -2.63 2.93 6.72
N VAL A 243 -3.30 2.57 7.82
CA VAL A 243 -4.61 3.07 8.22
C VAL A 243 -4.59 4.58 8.40
N LEU A 244 -4.98 5.29 7.36
CA LEU A 244 -5.89 6.42 7.50
C LEU A 244 -7.17 5.95 6.80
N PRO A 245 -8.32 5.89 7.49
CA PRO A 245 -9.53 5.35 6.90
C PRO A 245 -9.86 6.12 5.62
N TYR A 246 -9.89 5.40 4.50
CA TYR A 246 -10.49 5.91 3.28
C TYR A 246 -11.99 6.01 3.55
N GLY A 247 -12.48 7.22 3.85
CA GLY A 247 -13.87 7.52 4.18
C GLY A 247 -14.06 8.09 5.59
N ASP A 248 -14.52 9.34 5.64
CA ASP A 248 -15.22 10.00 6.76
C ASP A 248 -14.48 10.23 8.08
N GLY A 249 -13.17 10.49 8.03
CA GLY A 249 -12.42 11.03 9.17
C GLY A 249 -11.49 12.18 8.77
N PRO A 250 -11.22 13.16 9.66
CA PRO A 250 -10.41 14.36 9.36
C PRO A 250 -8.96 14.08 8.97
N THR A 251 -8.52 12.82 8.98
CA THR A 251 -7.13 12.40 8.74
C THR A 251 -6.87 11.91 7.31
N ALA A 252 -7.85 11.29 6.64
CA ALA A 252 -7.78 11.11 5.18
C ALA A 252 -7.88 12.47 4.46
N GLY A 253 -8.50 13.44 5.13
CA GLY A 253 -8.41 14.86 4.79
C GLY A 253 -7.00 15.44 4.89
N ILE A 254 -5.98 14.82 5.50
CA ILE A 254 -4.64 15.43 5.48
C ILE A 254 -3.97 15.20 4.13
N ILE A 255 -3.91 13.94 3.66
CA ILE A 255 -3.34 13.66 2.34
C ILE A 255 -4.22 14.27 1.24
N ILE A 256 -5.55 14.31 1.39
CA ILE A 256 -6.46 14.84 0.36
C ILE A 256 -6.68 16.36 0.50
N ASP A 257 -6.83 16.95 1.69
CA ASP A 257 -7.00 18.41 1.89
C ASP A 257 -5.67 19.16 1.77
N GLU A 258 -4.51 18.63 2.19
CA GLU A 258 -3.24 19.31 1.89
C GLU A 258 -2.97 19.31 0.37
N TRP A 259 -3.37 18.24 -0.34
CA TRP A 259 -3.33 18.20 -1.81
C TRP A 259 -4.34 19.15 -2.47
N ASN A 260 -5.62 19.10 -2.11
CA ASN A 260 -6.66 19.97 -2.69
C ASN A 260 -6.41 21.46 -2.39
N THR A 261 -5.88 21.79 -1.21
CA THR A 261 -5.63 23.19 -0.83
C THR A 261 -4.43 23.79 -1.58
N ARG A 262 -3.44 22.96 -1.97
CA ARG A 262 -2.24 23.43 -2.71
C ARG A 262 -2.37 23.33 -4.23
N LEU A 263 -3.04 22.32 -4.79
CA LEU A 263 -3.20 22.17 -6.24
C LEU A 263 -4.34 22.98 -6.87
N ILE A 264 -5.36 23.38 -6.09
CA ILE A 264 -6.49 24.20 -6.60
C ILE A 264 -6.20 25.72 -6.47
N ARG A 265 -5.08 26.11 -5.83
CA ARG A 265 -4.64 27.51 -5.71
C ARG A 265 -3.36 27.82 -6.49
N GLY A 266 -3.18 27.17 -7.65
CA GLY A 266 -2.22 27.56 -8.69
C GLY A 266 -2.92 28.25 -9.84
#